data_AF-A0A355R2D7-F1
#
_entry.id   AF-A0A355R2D7-F1
#
_cell.length_a   1.000
_cell.length_b   1.000
_cell.length_c   1.000
_cell.angle_alpha   90.00
_cell.angle_beta   90.00
_cell.angle_gamma   90.00
#
_symmetry.space_group_name_H-M   'P 1'
#
loop_
_entity.id
_entity.type
_entity.pdbx_description
1 polymer ?
#
loop_
_entity_poly.entity_id
_entity_poly.type
_entity_poly.pdbx_seq_one_letter_code
_entity_poly.pdbx_strand_id
1 'polypeptide(L)'
;MLARAERAKIDLSSLSQAQIYVPDYFRTSEADPDLDYRLSREVLEEIVSGKLAEGLEMIGTLLGSVGFEAADISLCLATGGMVNMPLVKTRLLEMFGPQRLCVSKEGQLIISKGAAWIAHDRANLLLAKNIELALARDTRHVAIKAGSEMPREGSIQQAERLNLYCTDPRDGVAKIQLEVPSRRHGRHVHASDPRTNLASLSVKVDDKSSRLFERVELDMRIDENLILQVEACSTVFNDRDATEVHNLEFGLSLGGLAGNDWQPGEGATLKKPEGRSFSDRKGAVLLRSNLALREDKSLVPGEYLYEVQQMTSYTLVALTHLQVREKLYYTPCSGCGRRSNDLLCQCASGATGNVRRVVFDF
;
A
#
# COMPACT_ATOMS: atom_id res chain seq x y z
N MET A 1 -8.51 -44.42 -11.36
CA MET A 1 -8.28 -43.67 -12.61
C MET A 1 -7.33 -42.48 -12.41
N LEU A 2 -7.66 -41.48 -11.57
CA LEU A 2 -6.84 -40.27 -11.40
C LEU A 2 -5.35 -40.51 -11.11
N ALA A 3 -5.01 -41.38 -10.15
CA ALA A 3 -3.61 -41.69 -9.84
C ALA A 3 -2.83 -42.33 -11.01
N ARG A 4 -3.53 -43.11 -11.86
CA ARG A 4 -2.92 -43.72 -13.06
C ARG A 4 -2.72 -42.68 -14.16
N ALA A 5 -3.67 -41.76 -14.33
CA ALA A 5 -3.54 -40.64 -15.25
C ALA A 5 -2.40 -39.69 -14.82
N GLU A 6 -2.28 -39.38 -13.53
CA GLU A 6 -1.16 -38.59 -13.00
C GLU A 6 0.18 -39.30 -13.25
N ARG A 7 0.24 -40.61 -13.03
CA ARG A 7 1.46 -41.37 -13.29
C ARG A 7 1.84 -41.36 -14.77
N ALA A 8 0.87 -41.58 -15.67
CA ALA A 8 1.09 -41.51 -17.10
C ALA A 8 1.56 -40.11 -17.55
N LYS A 9 1.01 -39.03 -16.98
CA LYS A 9 1.48 -37.65 -17.21
C LYS A 9 2.95 -37.46 -16.80
N ILE A 10 3.34 -37.98 -15.64
CA ILE A 10 4.74 -37.92 -15.17
C ILE A 10 5.65 -38.73 -16.10
N ASP A 11 5.25 -39.95 -16.46
CA ASP A 11 6.03 -40.82 -17.34
C ASP A 11 6.19 -40.20 -18.73
N LEU A 12 5.14 -39.57 -19.29
CA LEU A 12 5.18 -38.82 -20.57
C LEU A 12 6.08 -37.58 -20.55
N SER A 13 6.47 -37.08 -19.38
CA SER A 13 7.47 -36.02 -19.27
C SER A 13 8.88 -36.51 -19.63
N SER A 14 9.11 -37.83 -19.59
CA SER A 14 10.38 -38.48 -19.96
C SER A 14 10.24 -39.35 -21.22
N LEU A 15 9.15 -40.09 -21.34
CA LEU A 15 8.84 -41.04 -22.41
C LEU A 15 7.90 -40.41 -23.46
N SER A 16 7.91 -40.93 -24.68
CA SER A 16 6.98 -40.49 -25.75
C SER A 16 5.60 -41.13 -25.64
N GLN A 17 5.47 -42.26 -24.96
CA GLN A 17 4.22 -43.00 -24.78
C GLN A 17 4.12 -43.56 -23.36
N ALA A 18 2.89 -43.65 -22.84
CA ALA A 18 2.57 -44.28 -21.57
C ALA A 18 1.30 -45.12 -21.69
N GLN A 19 1.28 -46.27 -21.03
CA GLN A 19 0.12 -47.15 -21.01
C GLN A 19 -0.67 -46.93 -19.71
N ILE A 20 -1.95 -46.63 -19.84
CA ILE A 20 -2.91 -46.50 -18.74
C ILE A 20 -3.69 -47.81 -18.68
N TYR A 21 -3.34 -48.65 -17.72
CA TYR A 21 -4.04 -49.90 -17.44
C TYR A 21 -4.76 -49.84 -16.10
N VAL A 22 -6.07 -50.14 -16.09
CA VAL A 22 -6.90 -50.27 -14.88
C VAL A 22 -7.77 -51.52 -15.02
N PRO A 23 -7.57 -52.55 -14.19
CA PRO A 23 -8.39 -53.74 -14.25
C PRO A 23 -9.82 -53.47 -13.74
N ASP A 24 -10.78 -54.24 -14.25
CA ASP A 24 -12.19 -54.24 -13.84
C ASP A 24 -12.80 -52.81 -13.74
N TYR A 25 -12.48 -51.94 -14.71
CA TYR A 25 -12.82 -50.51 -14.60
C TYR A 25 -14.29 -50.22 -14.92
N PHE A 26 -14.84 -50.90 -15.92
CA PHE A 26 -16.23 -50.71 -16.34
C PHE A 26 -17.12 -51.73 -15.65
N ARG A 27 -18.29 -51.31 -15.16
CA ARG A 27 -19.30 -52.23 -14.63
C ARG A 27 -20.29 -52.60 -15.73
N THR A 28 -20.28 -53.86 -16.14
CA THR A 28 -21.22 -54.36 -17.16
C THR A 28 -22.00 -55.56 -16.62
N SER A 29 -23.12 -55.91 -17.25
CA SER A 29 -24.00 -57.01 -16.80
C SER A 29 -23.41 -58.42 -16.95
N GLU A 30 -22.33 -58.58 -17.72
CA GLU A 30 -21.72 -59.90 -18.02
C GLU A 30 -20.32 -60.05 -17.43
N ALA A 31 -19.45 -59.05 -17.61
CA ALA A 31 -18.11 -58.98 -17.03
C ALA A 31 -17.69 -57.51 -16.86
N ASP A 32 -16.72 -57.26 -15.98
CA ASP A 32 -16.15 -55.94 -15.76
C ASP A 32 -14.86 -55.80 -16.59
N PRO A 33 -14.86 -55.18 -17.79
CA PRO A 33 -13.67 -55.15 -18.63
C PRO A 33 -12.61 -54.17 -18.12
N ASP A 34 -11.35 -54.54 -18.37
CA ASP A 34 -10.18 -53.70 -18.11
C ASP A 34 -10.15 -52.46 -19.03
N LEU A 35 -9.67 -51.35 -18.50
CA LEU A 35 -9.29 -50.19 -19.28
C LEU A 35 -7.81 -50.33 -19.68
N ASP A 36 -7.54 -50.55 -20.96
CA ASP A 36 -6.19 -50.48 -21.54
C ASP A 36 -6.14 -49.38 -22.61
N TYR A 37 -5.43 -48.29 -22.31
CA TYR A 37 -5.29 -47.16 -23.23
C TYR A 37 -3.83 -46.72 -23.33
N ARG A 38 -3.32 -46.63 -24.57
CA ARG A 38 -1.98 -46.10 -24.85
C ARG A 38 -2.10 -44.61 -25.18
N LEU A 39 -1.56 -43.77 -24.29
CA LEU A 39 -1.50 -42.33 -24.46
C LEU A 39 -0.14 -41.93 -25.02
N SER A 40 -0.12 -41.17 -26.12
CA SER A 40 1.11 -40.55 -26.63
C SER A 40 1.28 -39.14 -26.08
N ARG A 41 2.53 -38.64 -26.10
CA ARG A 41 2.84 -37.28 -25.64
C ARG A 41 2.11 -36.23 -26.48
N GLU A 42 2.02 -36.43 -27.78
CA GLU A 42 1.39 -35.49 -28.71
C GLU A 42 -0.09 -35.29 -28.36
N VAL A 43 -0.81 -36.38 -28.05
CA VAL A 43 -2.21 -36.32 -27.63
C VAL A 43 -2.35 -35.59 -26.29
N LEU A 44 -1.45 -35.86 -25.33
CA LEU A 44 -1.45 -35.13 -24.06
C LEU A 44 -1.23 -33.63 -24.28
N GLU A 45 -0.24 -33.26 -25.09
CA GLU A 45 0.11 -31.88 -25.42
C GLU A 45 -1.04 -31.15 -26.12
N GLU A 46 -1.77 -31.82 -27.02
CA GLU A 46 -2.98 -31.30 -27.64
C GLU A 46 -4.05 -30.98 -26.60
N ILE A 47 -4.33 -31.91 -25.68
CA ILE A 47 -5.33 -31.74 -24.62
C ILE A 47 -5.00 -30.54 -23.71
N VAL A 48 -3.73 -30.36 -23.33
CA VAL A 48 -3.33 -29.28 -22.41
C VAL A 48 -2.99 -27.95 -23.10
N SER A 49 -2.86 -27.93 -24.43
CA SER A 49 -2.42 -26.76 -25.19
C SER A 49 -3.23 -25.50 -24.89
N GLY A 50 -4.56 -25.61 -24.83
CA GLY A 50 -5.45 -24.48 -24.52
C GLY A 50 -5.21 -23.91 -23.12
N LYS A 51 -5.05 -24.77 -22.11
CA LYS A 51 -4.77 -24.35 -20.74
C LYS A 51 -3.38 -23.72 -20.59
N LEU A 52 -2.40 -24.21 -21.35
CA LEU A 52 -1.08 -23.61 -21.37
C LEU A 52 -1.10 -22.22 -22.02
N ALA A 53 -1.86 -22.04 -23.10
CA ALA A 53 -2.03 -20.74 -23.75
C ALA A 53 -2.67 -19.70 -22.80
N GLU A 54 -3.75 -20.08 -22.10
CA GLU A 54 -4.35 -19.24 -21.04
C GLU A 54 -3.31 -18.85 -19.97
N GLY A 55 -2.47 -19.81 -19.56
CA GLY A 55 -1.37 -19.57 -18.62
C GLY A 55 -0.37 -18.52 -19.08
N LEU A 56 0.06 -18.60 -20.34
CA LEU A 56 1.02 -17.66 -20.93
C LEU A 56 0.41 -16.26 -21.13
N GLU A 57 -0.86 -16.18 -21.51
CA GLU A 57 -1.59 -14.92 -21.64
C GLU A 57 -1.72 -14.20 -20.29
N MET A 58 -1.99 -14.94 -19.21
CA MET A 58 -1.99 -14.38 -17.86
C MET A 58 -0.62 -13.78 -17.49
N ILE A 59 0.49 -14.46 -17.83
CA ILE A 59 1.83 -13.91 -17.60
C ILE A 59 2.02 -12.61 -18.40
N GLY A 60 1.63 -12.58 -19.67
CA GLY A 60 1.70 -11.38 -20.50
C GLY A 60 0.87 -10.22 -19.93
N THR A 61 -0.33 -10.51 -19.45
CA THR A 61 -1.23 -9.52 -18.82
C THR A 61 -0.63 -8.97 -17.52
N LEU A 62 -0.02 -9.83 -16.70
CA LEU A 62 0.66 -9.42 -15.47
C LEU A 62 1.86 -8.52 -15.77
N LEU A 63 2.71 -8.88 -16.73
CA LEU A 63 3.83 -8.04 -17.15
C LEU A 63 3.35 -6.68 -17.68
N GLY A 64 2.30 -6.69 -18.51
CA GLY A 64 1.67 -5.47 -19.02
C GLY A 64 1.10 -4.56 -17.92
N SER A 65 0.51 -5.15 -16.86
CA SER A 65 -0.05 -4.38 -15.74
C SER A 65 1.00 -3.59 -14.95
N VAL A 66 2.22 -4.11 -14.88
CA VAL A 66 3.36 -3.44 -14.21
C VAL A 66 4.15 -2.57 -15.20
N GLY A 67 3.92 -2.76 -16.50
CA GLY A 67 4.59 -2.03 -17.58
C GLY A 67 5.98 -2.56 -17.89
N PHE A 68 6.19 -3.87 -17.72
CA PHE A 68 7.42 -4.57 -18.10
C PHE A 68 7.18 -5.43 -19.34
N GLU A 69 8.23 -5.61 -20.14
CA GLU A 69 8.27 -6.60 -21.20
C GLU A 69 9.00 -7.86 -20.73
N ALA A 70 8.78 -9.00 -21.41
CA ALA A 70 9.56 -10.21 -21.15
C ALA A 70 11.08 -9.99 -21.35
N ALA A 71 11.43 -8.97 -22.15
CA ALA A 71 12.80 -8.53 -22.38
C ALA A 71 13.48 -7.90 -21.15
N ASP A 72 12.70 -7.32 -20.24
CA ASP A 72 13.23 -6.61 -19.06
C ASP A 72 13.58 -7.54 -17.91
N ILE A 73 13.12 -8.80 -17.98
CA ILE A 73 13.31 -9.79 -16.93
C ILE A 73 14.73 -10.34 -17.00
N SER A 74 15.48 -10.17 -15.91
CA SER A 74 16.85 -10.67 -15.82
C SER A 74 16.92 -12.18 -15.57
N LEU A 75 15.98 -12.71 -14.79
CA LEU A 75 15.93 -14.13 -14.40
C LEU A 75 14.47 -14.56 -14.23
N CYS A 76 14.06 -15.60 -14.93
CA CYS A 76 12.78 -16.29 -14.74
C CYS A 76 13.04 -17.62 -14.02
N LEU A 77 12.72 -17.68 -12.74
CA LEU A 77 12.82 -18.91 -11.95
C LEU A 77 11.52 -19.70 -12.07
N ALA A 78 11.53 -20.78 -12.84
CA ALA A 78 10.36 -21.63 -13.01
C ALA A 78 10.31 -22.70 -11.91
N THR A 79 9.23 -22.68 -11.12
CA THR A 79 9.06 -23.54 -9.94
C THR A 79 7.86 -24.48 -10.06
N GLY A 80 7.87 -25.59 -9.32
CA GLY A 80 6.77 -26.56 -9.28
C GLY A 80 6.97 -27.77 -10.19
N GLY A 81 6.20 -28.83 -9.93
CA GLY A 81 6.34 -30.11 -10.63
C GLY A 81 5.98 -30.04 -12.12
N MET A 82 4.99 -29.21 -12.48
CA MET A 82 4.49 -29.08 -13.87
C MET A 82 5.50 -28.45 -14.83
N VAL A 83 6.48 -27.69 -14.33
CA VAL A 83 7.57 -27.13 -15.14
C VAL A 83 8.42 -28.25 -15.76
N ASN A 84 8.39 -29.47 -15.22
CA ASN A 84 9.12 -30.58 -15.82
C ASN A 84 8.56 -31.07 -17.15
N MET A 85 7.30 -30.72 -17.47
CA MET A 85 6.67 -31.07 -18.74
C MET A 85 7.42 -30.40 -19.91
N PRO A 86 7.82 -31.16 -20.95
CA PRO A 86 8.57 -30.62 -22.09
C PRO A 86 7.90 -29.43 -22.77
N LEU A 87 6.59 -29.52 -23.06
CA LEU A 87 5.81 -28.44 -23.68
C LEU A 87 5.89 -27.13 -22.89
N VAL A 88 5.76 -27.19 -21.55
CA VAL A 88 5.82 -26.00 -20.68
C VAL A 88 7.20 -25.36 -20.75
N LYS A 89 8.28 -26.15 -20.71
CA LYS A 89 9.65 -25.63 -20.85
C LYS A 89 9.85 -24.94 -22.18
N THR A 90 9.42 -25.57 -23.28
CA THR A 90 9.57 -24.99 -24.62
C THR A 90 8.85 -23.66 -24.73
N ARG A 91 7.61 -23.57 -24.25
CA ARG A 91 6.86 -22.29 -24.28
C ARG A 91 7.46 -21.20 -23.40
N LEU A 92 7.95 -21.55 -22.21
CA LEU A 92 8.64 -20.58 -21.36
C LEU A 92 9.98 -20.14 -21.96
N LEU A 93 10.69 -21.04 -22.64
CA LEU A 93 11.90 -20.72 -23.40
C LEU A 93 11.61 -19.79 -24.58
N GLU A 94 10.51 -20.02 -25.31
CA GLU A 94 10.04 -19.13 -26.38
C GLU A 94 9.72 -17.72 -25.83
N MET A 95 9.10 -17.64 -24.67
CA MET A 95 8.68 -16.36 -24.08
C MET A 95 9.83 -15.55 -23.46
N PHE A 96 10.70 -16.18 -22.66
CA PHE A 96 11.73 -15.48 -21.90
C PHE A 96 13.15 -15.65 -22.47
N GLY A 97 13.39 -16.68 -23.27
CA GLY A 97 14.70 -16.99 -23.83
C GLY A 97 15.56 -17.91 -22.92
N PRO A 98 16.53 -18.62 -23.52
CA PRO A 98 17.32 -19.65 -22.84
C PRO A 98 18.29 -19.11 -21.79
N GLN A 99 18.70 -17.84 -21.89
CA GLN A 99 19.63 -17.22 -20.94
C GLN A 99 18.94 -16.80 -19.64
N ARG A 100 17.62 -16.60 -19.66
CA ARG A 100 16.85 -16.06 -18.53
C ARG A 100 16.04 -17.13 -17.82
N LEU A 101 15.59 -18.17 -18.53
CA LEU A 101 14.83 -19.25 -17.92
C LEU A 101 15.76 -20.17 -17.11
N CYS A 102 15.56 -20.19 -15.80
CA CYS A 102 16.23 -21.12 -14.89
C CYS A 102 15.23 -22.17 -14.41
N VAL A 103 15.40 -23.41 -14.87
CA VAL A 103 14.65 -24.57 -14.38
C VAL A 103 15.54 -25.37 -13.44
N SER A 104 15.22 -25.34 -12.14
CA SER A 104 15.95 -26.15 -11.15
C SER A 104 15.58 -27.63 -11.25
N LYS A 105 16.58 -28.51 -11.10
CA LYS A 105 16.37 -29.96 -10.97
C LYS A 105 15.50 -30.31 -9.76
N GLU A 106 15.54 -29.45 -8.73
CA GLU A 106 14.77 -29.60 -7.49
C GLU A 106 13.63 -28.57 -7.42
N GLY A 107 13.03 -28.20 -8.57
CA GLY A 107 11.98 -27.18 -8.64
C GLY A 107 10.75 -27.43 -7.74
N GLN A 108 10.56 -28.67 -7.27
CA GLN A 108 9.50 -29.05 -6.33
C GLN A 108 9.84 -28.69 -4.87
N LEU A 109 11.14 -28.68 -4.52
CA LEU A 109 11.64 -28.43 -3.17
C LEU A 109 12.06 -26.98 -2.95
N ILE A 110 12.06 -26.16 -4.00
CA ILE A 110 12.63 -24.80 -3.94
C ILE A 110 11.90 -23.90 -2.94
N ILE A 111 10.58 -24.05 -2.83
CA ILE A 111 9.74 -23.28 -1.90
C ILE A 111 10.08 -23.67 -0.45
N SER A 112 10.11 -24.97 -0.14
CA SER A 112 10.41 -25.46 1.21
C SER A 112 11.87 -25.20 1.62
N LYS A 113 12.82 -25.35 0.69
CA LYS A 113 14.21 -24.97 0.91
C LYS A 113 14.34 -23.47 1.20
N GLY A 114 13.68 -22.61 0.41
CA GLY A 114 13.67 -21.17 0.62
C GLY A 114 13.12 -20.80 2.00
N ALA A 115 12.00 -21.40 2.40
CA ALA A 115 11.43 -21.21 3.73
C ALA A 115 12.38 -21.67 4.85
N ALA A 116 13.06 -22.81 4.67
CA ALA A 116 14.04 -23.31 5.63
C ALA A 116 15.24 -22.36 5.79
N TRP A 117 15.73 -21.78 4.70
CA TRP A 117 16.80 -20.76 4.74
C TRP A 117 16.35 -19.50 5.46
N ILE A 118 15.16 -18.98 5.16
CA ILE A 118 14.59 -17.80 5.83
C ILE A 118 14.48 -18.04 7.35
N ALA A 119 14.00 -19.22 7.74
CA ALA A 119 13.89 -19.61 9.15
C ALA A 119 15.25 -19.79 9.83
N HIS A 120 16.20 -20.43 9.14
CA HIS A 120 17.58 -20.63 9.62
C HIS A 120 18.29 -19.29 9.86
N ASP A 121 18.21 -18.38 8.89
CA ASP A 121 18.86 -17.07 8.94
C ASP A 121 18.10 -16.06 9.80
N ARG A 122 16.90 -16.44 10.29
CA ARG A 122 15.98 -15.58 11.04
C ARG A 122 15.72 -14.25 10.32
N ALA A 123 15.62 -14.29 9.00
CA ALA A 123 15.49 -13.11 8.17
C ALA A 123 14.18 -12.35 8.51
N ASN A 124 14.28 -11.04 8.73
CA ASN A 124 13.13 -10.17 8.95
C ASN A 124 12.40 -9.88 7.65
N LEU A 125 11.08 -9.73 7.72
CA LEU A 125 10.32 -9.12 6.64
C LEU A 125 10.46 -7.61 6.70
N LEU A 126 10.63 -6.99 5.52
CA LEU A 126 10.75 -5.56 5.34
C LEU A 126 9.64 -5.07 4.41
N LEU A 127 9.15 -3.85 4.58
CA LEU A 127 8.24 -3.25 3.61
C LEU A 127 8.97 -2.99 2.27
N ALA A 128 8.43 -3.47 1.15
CA ALA A 128 9.10 -3.33 -0.15
C ALA A 128 8.95 -1.92 -0.76
N LYS A 129 7.83 -1.24 -0.49
CA LYS A 129 7.46 0.06 -1.10
C LYS A 129 7.16 1.11 -0.02
N ASN A 130 7.35 2.38 -0.35
CA ASN A 130 6.88 3.46 0.52
C ASN A 130 5.34 3.49 0.53
N ILE A 131 4.75 3.64 1.71
CA ILE A 131 3.33 4.02 1.83
C ILE A 131 3.29 5.53 1.96
N GLU A 132 2.68 6.17 0.97
CA GLU A 132 2.62 7.62 0.84
C GLU A 132 1.19 8.13 1.07
N LEU A 133 1.08 9.32 1.64
CA LEU A 133 -0.16 10.07 1.74
C LEU A 133 -0.20 11.12 0.64
N ALA A 134 -1.28 11.12 -0.13
CA ALA A 134 -1.58 12.19 -1.07
C ALA A 134 -2.13 13.39 -0.31
N LEU A 135 -1.37 14.48 -0.32
CA LEU A 135 -1.71 15.74 0.32
C LEU A 135 -2.16 16.77 -0.75
N ALA A 136 -2.70 17.89 -0.28
CA ALA A 136 -3.05 19.03 -1.12
C ALA A 136 -1.84 19.50 -1.96
N ARG A 137 -2.15 20.16 -3.09
CA ARG A 137 -1.15 20.71 -4.03
C ARG A 137 -0.21 19.66 -4.66
N ASP A 138 -0.71 18.43 -4.86
CA ASP A 138 0.07 17.32 -5.44
C ASP A 138 1.37 17.04 -4.66
N THR A 139 1.33 17.29 -3.34
CA THR A 139 2.42 16.95 -2.42
C THR A 139 2.18 15.58 -1.82
N ARG A 140 3.26 14.87 -1.51
CA ARG A 140 3.21 13.51 -0.99
C ARG A 140 4.07 13.43 0.26
N HIS A 141 3.60 12.70 1.25
CA HIS A 141 4.35 12.45 2.47
C HIS A 141 4.52 10.96 2.67
N VAL A 142 5.74 10.50 2.93
CA VAL A 142 6.03 9.09 3.20
C VAL A 142 5.65 8.78 4.64
N ALA A 143 4.51 8.12 4.85
CA ALA A 143 4.03 7.72 6.16
C ALA A 143 4.81 6.51 6.71
N ILE A 144 5.06 5.50 5.87
CA ILE A 144 5.88 4.34 6.21
C ILE A 144 6.92 4.13 5.12
N LYS A 145 8.20 4.12 5.51
CA LYS A 145 9.33 3.99 4.58
C LYS A 145 9.50 2.54 4.13
N ALA A 146 9.90 2.35 2.88
CA ALA A 146 10.42 1.08 2.41
C ALA A 146 11.65 0.68 3.23
N GLY A 147 11.77 -0.60 3.54
CA GLY A 147 12.80 -1.14 4.42
C GLY A 147 12.48 -1.00 5.90
N SER A 148 11.28 -0.57 6.29
CA SER A 148 10.83 -0.72 7.69
C SER A 148 10.63 -2.19 8.02
N GLU A 149 11.08 -2.61 9.20
CA GLU A 149 10.92 -3.99 9.67
C GLU A 149 9.46 -4.26 10.05
N MET A 150 8.94 -5.37 9.57
CA MET A 150 7.57 -5.82 9.87
C MET A 150 7.50 -6.47 11.25
N PRO A 151 6.35 -6.34 11.94
CA PRO A 151 6.15 -6.93 13.25
C PRO A 151 6.23 -8.47 13.21
N ARG A 152 6.68 -9.07 14.31
CA ARG A 152 6.64 -10.51 14.59
C ARG A 152 5.55 -10.83 15.61
N GLU A 153 5.22 -12.11 15.79
CA GLU A 153 4.16 -12.62 16.69
C GLU A 153 3.96 -11.78 17.96
N GLY A 154 2.76 -11.21 18.09
CA GLY A 154 2.31 -10.38 19.21
C GLY A 154 2.76 -8.91 19.20
N SER A 155 3.57 -8.48 18.23
CA SER A 155 3.99 -7.07 18.10
C SER A 155 3.13 -6.31 17.09
N ILE A 156 2.94 -5.02 17.35
CA ILE A 156 2.26 -4.10 16.44
C ILE A 156 3.28 -3.03 16.06
N GLN A 157 3.48 -2.84 14.76
CA GLN A 157 4.27 -1.72 14.28
C GLN A 157 3.33 -0.53 14.09
N GLN A 158 3.45 0.46 14.98
CA GLN A 158 2.70 1.71 14.87
C GLN A 158 3.54 2.75 14.14
N ALA A 159 2.97 3.34 13.08
CA ALA A 159 3.58 4.50 12.44
C ALA A 159 3.39 5.75 13.32
N GLU A 160 4.16 6.79 13.04
CA GLU A 160 3.96 8.08 13.69
C GLU A 160 2.53 8.58 13.44
N ARG A 161 1.87 9.05 14.50
CA ARG A 161 0.54 9.65 14.42
C ARG A 161 0.62 10.95 13.65
N LEU A 162 -0.10 11.05 12.53
CA LEU A 162 -0.05 12.21 11.65
C LEU A 162 -1.22 13.14 11.89
N ASN A 163 -0.91 14.43 12.08
CA ASN A 163 -1.88 15.50 12.25
C ASN A 163 -2.07 16.24 10.93
N LEU A 164 -3.17 15.94 10.23
CA LEU A 164 -3.52 16.53 8.95
C LEU A 164 -4.47 17.71 9.16
N TYR A 165 -4.41 18.72 8.31
CA TYR A 165 -5.27 19.91 8.39
C TYR A 165 -6.13 20.03 7.13
N CYS A 166 -7.43 20.26 7.33
CA CYS A 166 -8.36 20.44 6.22
C CYS A 166 -8.08 21.76 5.49
N THR A 167 -7.84 21.70 4.17
CA THR A 167 -7.54 22.90 3.37
C THR A 167 -8.79 23.69 2.99
N ASP A 168 -9.86 22.98 2.63
CA ASP A 168 -11.16 23.55 2.28
C ASP A 168 -12.28 22.80 3.01
N PRO A 169 -12.82 23.36 4.11
CA PRO A 169 -13.82 22.70 4.92
C PRO A 169 -15.24 22.76 4.32
N ARG A 170 -15.50 23.58 3.29
CA ARG A 170 -16.86 23.83 2.76
C ARG A 170 -17.59 22.59 2.29
N ASP A 171 -16.87 21.55 1.91
CA ASP A 171 -17.43 20.26 1.51
C ASP A 171 -17.98 19.45 2.70
N GLY A 172 -17.64 19.82 3.94
CA GLY A 172 -17.99 19.09 5.16
C GLY A 172 -17.33 17.72 5.28
N VAL A 173 -16.41 17.37 4.38
CA VAL A 173 -15.69 16.08 4.36
C VAL A 173 -14.22 16.29 4.00
N ALA A 174 -13.32 15.76 4.84
CA ALA A 174 -11.90 15.64 4.55
C ALA A 174 -11.63 14.27 3.90
N LYS A 175 -10.95 14.30 2.76
CA LYS A 175 -10.60 13.10 1.98
C LYS A 175 -9.12 12.80 2.15
N ILE A 176 -8.82 11.58 2.56
CA ILE A 176 -7.47 11.08 2.78
C ILE A 176 -7.23 9.93 1.80
N GLN A 177 -6.10 9.97 1.09
CA GLN A 177 -5.75 8.94 0.12
C GLN A 177 -4.35 8.43 0.41
N LEU A 178 -4.26 7.11 0.53
CA LEU A 178 -3.01 6.37 0.64
C LEU A 178 -2.62 5.88 -0.75
N GLU A 179 -1.37 6.07 -1.09
CA GLU A 179 -0.80 5.76 -2.40
C GLU A 179 0.50 4.98 -2.23
N VAL A 180 0.75 4.07 -3.16
CA VAL A 180 2.02 3.33 -3.25
C VAL A 180 2.64 3.54 -4.64
N PRO A 181 3.98 3.64 -4.74
CA PRO A 181 4.67 3.67 -6.03
C PRO A 181 4.37 2.42 -6.87
N SER A 182 3.90 2.58 -8.10
CA SER A 182 3.46 1.41 -8.90
C SER A 182 4.64 0.57 -9.41
N ARG A 183 5.75 1.21 -9.82
CA ARG A 183 6.84 0.54 -10.56
C ARG A 183 8.08 0.20 -9.73
N ARG A 184 8.49 1.10 -8.83
CA ARG A 184 9.77 0.99 -8.12
C ARG A 184 9.56 0.46 -6.71
N HIS A 185 10.37 -0.51 -6.35
CA HIS A 185 10.56 -0.96 -4.97
C HIS A 185 11.72 -0.16 -4.36
N GLY A 186 11.71 -0.02 -3.03
CA GLY A 186 12.76 0.67 -2.29
C GLY A 186 12.43 2.12 -1.93
N ARG A 187 13.42 2.79 -1.33
CA ARG A 187 13.25 4.10 -0.67
C ARG A 187 13.20 5.28 -1.63
N HIS A 188 13.92 5.19 -2.74
CA HIS A 188 14.10 6.29 -3.68
C HIS A 188 13.01 6.27 -4.74
N VAL A 189 12.00 7.12 -4.56
CA VAL A 189 10.89 7.27 -5.48
C VAL A 189 10.95 8.66 -6.09
N HIS A 190 10.88 8.76 -7.40
CA HIS A 190 10.84 10.06 -8.07
C HIS A 190 9.44 10.66 -7.99
N ALA A 191 9.37 11.99 -8.00
CA ALA A 191 8.09 12.72 -7.99
C ALA A 191 7.24 12.48 -9.24
N SER A 192 7.83 12.00 -10.34
CA SER A 192 7.15 11.67 -11.60
C SER A 192 6.65 10.23 -11.69
N ASP A 193 7.04 9.36 -10.74
CA ASP A 193 6.65 7.96 -10.81
C ASP A 193 5.13 7.80 -10.60
N PRO A 194 4.46 6.90 -11.32
CA PRO A 194 3.03 6.67 -11.14
C PRO A 194 2.73 6.08 -9.75
N ARG A 195 1.52 6.36 -9.25
CA ARG A 195 1.01 5.89 -7.96
C ARG A 195 -0.23 5.04 -8.16
N THR A 196 -0.31 3.98 -7.38
CA THR A 196 -1.52 3.16 -7.24
C THR A 196 -2.18 3.54 -5.93
N ASN A 197 -3.50 3.77 -5.95
CA ASN A 197 -4.24 4.02 -4.72
C ASN A 197 -4.33 2.73 -3.90
N LEU A 198 -3.94 2.82 -2.63
CA LEU A 198 -3.97 1.71 -1.68
C LEU A 198 -5.28 1.71 -0.88
N ALA A 199 -5.69 2.90 -0.43
CA ALA A 199 -6.93 3.11 0.29
C ALA A 199 -7.38 4.57 0.21
N SER A 200 -8.66 4.80 0.45
CA SER A 200 -9.26 6.13 0.56
C SER A 200 -10.16 6.18 1.78
N LEU A 201 -9.98 7.19 2.63
CA LEU A 201 -10.80 7.44 3.81
C LEU A 201 -11.51 8.79 3.65
N SER A 202 -12.70 8.92 4.21
CA SER A 202 -13.50 10.15 4.18
C SER A 202 -14.11 10.41 5.55
N VAL A 203 -13.63 11.47 6.20
CA VAL A 203 -14.07 11.86 7.54
C VAL A 203 -14.84 13.16 7.46
N LYS A 204 -15.99 13.25 8.13
CA LYS A 204 -16.75 14.50 8.22
C LYS A 204 -15.98 15.55 9.02
N VAL A 205 -16.00 16.78 8.53
CA VAL A 205 -15.37 17.94 9.14
C VAL A 205 -16.37 19.06 9.30
N ASP A 206 -16.08 19.99 10.21
CA ASP A 206 -16.87 21.19 10.40
C ASP A 206 -16.81 22.11 9.16
N ASP A 207 -17.96 22.26 8.49
CA ASP A 207 -18.14 23.05 7.29
C ASP A 207 -17.99 24.57 7.51
N LYS A 208 -18.15 25.02 8.76
CA LYS A 208 -18.03 26.42 9.16
C LYS A 208 -16.64 26.78 9.66
N SER A 209 -15.75 25.79 9.76
CA SER A 209 -14.39 26.03 10.21
C SER A 209 -13.61 26.94 9.26
N SER A 210 -12.63 27.68 9.80
CA SER A 210 -11.70 28.42 8.96
C SER A 210 -10.71 27.46 8.31
N ARG A 211 -10.16 27.83 7.15
CA ARG A 211 -9.17 27.00 6.43
C ARG A 211 -8.01 26.64 7.36
N LEU A 212 -7.57 25.37 7.31
CA LEU A 212 -6.49 24.81 8.14
C LEU A 212 -6.78 24.79 9.64
N PHE A 213 -8.02 25.00 10.10
CA PHE A 213 -8.35 24.92 11.52
C PHE A 213 -8.80 23.51 11.91
N GLU A 214 -9.64 22.84 11.12
CA GLU A 214 -10.02 21.48 11.48
C GLU A 214 -8.86 20.50 11.25
N ARG A 215 -8.52 19.75 12.31
CA ARG A 215 -7.47 18.75 12.31
C ARG A 215 -8.09 17.36 12.16
N VAL A 216 -7.43 16.52 11.37
CA VAL A 216 -7.76 15.11 11.19
C VAL A 216 -6.54 14.31 11.61
N GLU A 217 -6.72 13.53 12.66
CA GLU A 217 -5.70 12.66 13.23
C GLU A 217 -5.72 11.34 12.45
N LEU A 218 -4.57 10.94 11.91
CA LEU A 218 -4.41 9.70 11.16
C LEU A 218 -3.47 8.77 11.92
N ASP A 219 -4.00 7.61 12.28
CA ASP A 219 -3.30 6.54 12.97
C ASP A 219 -3.16 5.34 12.02
N MET A 220 -1.93 4.83 11.89
CA MET A 220 -1.62 3.70 11.01
C MET A 220 -0.87 2.64 11.80
N ARG A 221 -1.35 1.40 11.74
CA ARG A 221 -0.74 0.26 12.45
C ARG A 221 -0.70 -0.97 11.56
N ILE A 222 0.40 -1.71 11.62
CA ILE A 222 0.57 -3.00 10.96
C ILE A 222 0.59 -4.05 12.07
N ASP A 223 -0.25 -5.07 11.94
CA ASP A 223 -0.35 -6.18 12.88
C ASP A 223 0.53 -7.38 12.46
N GLU A 224 0.54 -8.44 13.27
CA GLU A 224 1.28 -9.67 13.01
C GLU A 224 0.81 -10.43 11.75
N ASN A 225 -0.43 -10.18 11.31
CA ASN A 225 -0.98 -10.73 10.07
C ASN A 225 -0.52 -9.93 8.83
N LEU A 226 0.33 -8.91 9.04
CA LEU A 226 0.82 -8.01 8.01
C LEU A 226 -0.30 -7.19 7.35
N ILE A 227 -1.39 -6.96 8.08
CA ILE A 227 -2.52 -6.14 7.65
C ILE A 227 -2.29 -4.72 8.15
N LEU A 228 -2.33 -3.75 7.24
CA LEU A 228 -2.29 -2.34 7.59
C LEU A 228 -3.70 -1.87 7.94
N GLN A 229 -3.90 -1.51 9.20
CA GLN A 229 -5.10 -0.84 9.67
C GLN A 229 -4.85 0.66 9.72
N VAL A 230 -5.73 1.41 9.07
CA VAL A 230 -5.69 2.87 9.05
C VAL A 230 -6.96 3.43 9.65
N GLU A 231 -6.83 4.31 10.61
CA GLU A 231 -7.93 5.02 11.27
C GLU A 231 -7.71 6.53 11.14
N ALA A 232 -8.75 7.24 10.71
CA ALA A 232 -8.77 8.69 10.63
C ALA A 232 -9.90 9.24 11.52
N CYS A 233 -9.59 10.25 12.34
CA CYS A 233 -10.53 10.88 13.26
C CYS A 233 -10.47 12.39 13.15
N SER A 234 -11.61 13.05 12.93
CA SER A 234 -11.70 14.51 12.98
C SER A 234 -11.66 15.00 14.43
N THR A 235 -10.93 16.07 14.70
CA THR A 235 -10.74 16.52 16.07
C THR A 235 -11.97 17.17 16.68
N VAL A 236 -12.64 18.06 15.95
CA VAL A 236 -13.77 18.83 16.48
C VAL A 236 -15.08 18.14 16.15
N PHE A 237 -15.25 17.70 14.89
CA PHE A 237 -16.44 16.99 14.46
C PHE A 237 -16.54 15.57 15.07
N ASN A 238 -15.41 14.95 15.43
CA ASN A 238 -15.32 13.63 16.10
C ASN A 238 -15.97 12.48 15.32
N ASP A 239 -16.03 12.61 14.00
CA ASP A 239 -16.32 11.51 13.08
C ASP A 239 -15.07 10.68 12.84
N ARG A 240 -15.27 9.38 12.62
CA ARG A 240 -14.20 8.40 12.44
C ARG A 240 -14.47 7.55 11.21
N ASP A 241 -13.41 7.29 10.47
CA ASP A 241 -13.40 6.35 9.36
C ASP A 241 -12.18 5.45 9.50
N ALA A 242 -12.33 4.17 9.21
CA ALA A 242 -11.27 3.17 9.35
C ALA A 242 -11.31 2.15 8.21
N THR A 243 -10.15 1.70 7.77
CA THR A 243 -10.03 0.74 6.68
C THR A 243 -8.84 -0.19 6.88
N GLU A 244 -8.93 -1.38 6.29
CA GLU A 244 -7.89 -2.39 6.33
C GLU A 244 -7.32 -2.62 4.93
N VAL A 245 -6.00 -2.76 4.85
CA VAL A 245 -5.28 -3.00 3.62
C VAL A 245 -4.52 -4.32 3.74
N HIS A 246 -4.87 -5.27 2.88
CA HIS A 246 -4.28 -6.61 2.86
C HIS A 246 -3.17 -6.79 1.82
N ASN A 247 -3.16 -5.96 0.77
CA ASN A 247 -2.26 -6.11 -0.38
C ASN A 247 -0.97 -5.28 -0.20
N LEU A 248 -0.27 -5.51 0.92
CA LEU A 248 1.05 -4.94 1.13
C LEU A 248 2.13 -5.82 0.49
N GLU A 249 3.22 -5.19 0.07
CA GLU A 249 4.34 -5.87 -0.57
C GLU A 249 5.57 -5.87 0.34
N PHE A 250 6.24 -7.02 0.43
CA PHE A 250 7.33 -7.25 1.37
C PHE A 250 8.59 -7.76 0.68
N GLY A 251 9.73 -7.41 1.26
CA GLY A 251 11.04 -7.98 0.96
C GLY A 251 11.63 -8.70 2.17
N LEU A 252 12.74 -9.39 1.96
CA LEU A 252 13.48 -10.05 3.02
C LEU A 252 14.71 -9.23 3.41
N SER A 253 14.96 -9.10 4.71
CA SER A 253 16.20 -8.59 5.26
C SER A 253 17.26 -9.68 5.16
N LEU A 254 18.03 -9.65 4.06
CA LEU A 254 19.20 -10.50 3.91
C LEU A 254 20.35 -9.82 4.67
N GLY A 255 20.80 -10.43 5.77
CA GLY A 255 21.79 -9.90 6.71
C GLY A 255 23.23 -9.72 6.18
N GLY A 256 23.40 -9.36 4.91
CA GLY A 256 24.70 -9.17 4.25
C GLY A 256 24.79 -7.96 3.31
N LEU A 257 23.76 -7.11 3.21
CA LEU A 257 23.75 -5.91 2.35
C LEU A 257 23.66 -4.60 3.16
N ALA A 258 24.17 -4.60 4.39
CA ALA A 258 24.51 -3.35 5.06
C ALA A 258 25.81 -2.81 4.42
N GLY A 259 25.68 -2.04 3.34
CA GLY A 259 26.80 -1.24 2.82
C GLY A 259 27.07 -1.34 1.32
N ASN A 260 26.06 -1.28 0.46
CA ASN A 260 26.31 -0.81 -0.91
C ASN A 260 25.21 0.17 -1.31
N ASP A 261 25.44 1.44 -0.96
CA ASP A 261 24.79 2.56 -1.62
C ASP A 261 25.03 2.42 -3.12
N TRP A 262 23.98 2.04 -3.85
CA TRP A 262 24.00 2.04 -5.30
C TRP A 262 24.06 3.51 -5.75
N GLN A 263 25.28 3.98 -6.04
CA GLN A 263 25.51 5.29 -6.63
C GLN A 263 24.87 5.31 -8.04
N PRO A 264 23.92 6.21 -8.33
CA PRO A 264 23.43 6.36 -9.68
C PRO A 264 24.54 6.98 -10.53
N GLY A 265 24.92 6.30 -11.61
CA GLY A 265 25.79 6.83 -12.63
C GLY A 265 25.27 8.15 -13.19
N GLU A 266 26.19 9.08 -13.40
CA GLU A 266 25.97 10.40 -13.98
C GLU A 266 25.37 10.33 -15.40
N GLY A 267 24.45 11.25 -15.69
CA GLY A 267 24.29 11.81 -17.04
C GLY A 267 23.03 11.44 -17.80
N ALA A 268 21.98 12.25 -17.67
CA ALA A 268 21.15 12.68 -18.81
C ALA A 268 20.30 13.90 -18.40
N THR A 269 20.69 15.08 -18.90
CA THR A 269 19.92 16.32 -18.83
C THR A 269 18.57 16.17 -19.52
N LEU A 270 17.47 16.21 -18.76
CA LEU A 270 16.10 16.17 -19.28
C LEU A 270 15.45 17.57 -19.19
N LYS A 271 14.94 18.03 -20.33
CA LYS A 271 14.22 19.29 -20.52
C LYS A 271 12.93 19.31 -19.68
N LYS A 272 12.64 20.47 -19.07
CA LYS A 272 11.38 20.77 -18.38
C LYS A 272 10.17 20.51 -19.29
N PRO A 273 9.14 19.78 -18.84
CA PRO A 273 7.80 19.95 -19.37
C PRO A 273 7.11 21.08 -18.61
N GLU A 274 6.68 22.09 -19.35
CA GLU A 274 5.77 23.14 -18.91
C GLU A 274 4.33 22.59 -18.88
N GLY A 275 3.53 23.07 -17.92
CA GLY A 275 2.08 22.86 -17.89
C GLY A 275 1.59 21.76 -16.93
N ARG A 276 1.68 21.99 -15.62
CA ARG A 276 0.84 21.25 -14.65
C ARG A 276 -0.47 22.00 -14.47
N SER A 277 -1.55 21.41 -15.00
CA SER A 277 -2.91 21.78 -14.63
C SER A 277 -3.17 21.31 -13.20
N PHE A 278 -3.30 22.26 -12.27
CA PHE A 278 -3.75 21.98 -10.90
C PHE A 278 -5.22 21.57 -10.95
N SER A 279 -5.53 20.31 -10.62
CA SER A 279 -6.89 19.97 -10.21
C SER A 279 -7.00 20.21 -8.72
N ASP A 280 -7.71 21.26 -8.32
CA ASP A 280 -8.08 21.49 -6.92
C ASP A 280 -9.06 20.36 -6.53
N ARG A 281 -8.53 19.28 -5.96
CA ARG A 281 -9.36 18.25 -5.34
C ARG A 281 -10.04 18.87 -4.12
N LYS A 282 -11.34 19.12 -4.22
CA LYS A 282 -12.13 19.66 -3.11
C LYS A 282 -12.15 18.68 -1.92
N GLY A 283 -11.93 19.18 -0.71
CA GLY A 283 -11.80 18.39 0.53
C GLY A 283 -10.39 17.84 0.81
N ALA A 284 -9.34 18.41 0.22
CA ALA A 284 -7.96 17.94 0.43
C ALA A 284 -7.40 18.30 1.82
N VAL A 285 -6.43 17.50 2.28
CA VAL A 285 -5.73 17.66 3.57
C VAL A 285 -4.25 18.04 3.37
N LEU A 286 -3.67 18.74 4.34
CA LEU A 286 -2.27 19.19 4.32
C LEU A 286 -1.55 18.83 5.63
N LEU A 287 -0.28 18.48 5.55
CA LEU A 287 0.63 18.42 6.71
C LEU A 287 1.29 19.79 6.92
N ARG A 288 1.18 20.38 8.12
CA ARG A 288 1.89 21.63 8.44
C ARG A 288 3.36 21.35 8.70
N SER A 289 4.26 22.13 8.08
CA SER A 289 5.70 22.05 8.35
C SER A 289 6.05 22.71 9.68
N ASN A 290 6.95 22.09 10.45
CA ASN A 290 7.54 22.64 11.67
C ASN A 290 8.81 23.47 11.41
N LEU A 291 9.13 23.78 10.15
CA LEU A 291 10.30 24.55 9.75
C LEU A 291 9.93 26.01 9.46
N ALA A 292 10.71 26.94 10.00
CA ALA A 292 10.61 28.36 9.70
C ALA A 292 12.01 28.90 9.35
N LEU A 293 12.07 29.83 8.40
CA LEU A 293 13.34 30.47 7.97
C LEU A 293 13.97 31.35 9.05
N ARG A 294 13.15 31.83 9.99
CA ARG A 294 13.55 32.67 11.12
C ARG A 294 12.66 32.34 12.31
N GLU A 295 13.13 32.66 13.51
CA GLU A 295 12.29 32.60 14.70
C GLU A 295 11.13 33.58 14.54
N ASP A 296 9.92 33.05 14.40
CA ASP A 296 8.70 33.84 14.26
C ASP A 296 7.56 33.16 15.03
N LYS A 297 7.22 33.74 16.19
CA LYS A 297 6.19 33.20 17.08
C LYS A 297 4.79 33.30 16.48
N SER A 298 4.57 34.10 15.43
CA SER A 298 3.26 34.21 14.77
C SER A 298 2.90 32.96 13.94
N LEU A 299 3.89 32.16 13.55
CA LEU A 299 3.71 30.94 12.77
C LEU A 299 3.36 29.72 13.64
N VAL A 300 3.59 29.82 14.95
CA VAL A 300 3.31 28.76 15.90
C VAL A 300 1.80 28.69 16.15
N PRO A 301 1.19 27.49 16.17
CA PRO A 301 -0.22 27.34 16.48
C PRO A 301 -0.60 28.02 17.81
N GLY A 302 -1.73 28.72 17.80
CA GLY A 302 -2.16 29.53 18.94
C GLY A 302 -2.53 28.72 20.18
N GLU A 303 -3.02 27.50 19.98
CA GLU A 303 -3.35 26.56 21.05
C GLU A 303 -2.08 26.09 21.79
N TYR A 304 -1.07 25.60 21.07
CA TYR A 304 0.24 25.25 21.65
C TYR A 304 0.91 26.40 22.41
N LEU A 305 0.92 27.62 21.85
CA LEU A 305 1.48 28.78 22.56
C LEU A 305 0.77 29.06 23.88
N TYR A 306 -0.54 28.86 23.93
CA TYR A 306 -1.31 29.05 25.14
C TYR A 306 -0.99 27.98 26.20
N GLU A 307 -0.82 26.72 25.80
CA GLU A 307 -0.39 25.65 26.71
C GLU A 307 0.99 25.94 27.33
N VAL A 308 1.96 26.36 26.50
CA VAL A 308 3.30 26.72 26.98
C VAL A 308 3.26 27.91 27.94
N GLN A 309 2.42 28.91 27.68
CA GLN A 309 2.24 30.07 28.58
C GLN A 309 1.60 29.69 29.92
N GLN A 310 0.71 28.70 29.95
CA GLN A 310 0.17 28.17 31.20
C GLN A 310 1.24 27.46 32.03
N MET A 311 2.16 26.73 31.37
CA MET A 311 3.26 26.03 32.04
C MET A 311 4.40 26.96 32.47
N THR A 312 4.62 28.06 31.76
CA THR A 312 5.72 29.01 32.03
C THR A 312 5.20 30.42 32.31
N SER A 313 5.13 30.79 33.59
CA SER A 313 4.58 32.08 34.03
C SER A 313 5.40 33.32 33.63
N TYR A 314 6.60 33.15 33.06
CA TYR A 314 7.53 34.24 32.74
C TYR A 314 7.54 34.66 31.25
N THR A 315 6.85 33.93 30.37
CA THR A 315 6.91 34.12 28.92
C THR A 315 5.54 34.49 28.33
N LEU A 316 5.00 35.65 28.71
CA LEU A 316 3.76 36.16 28.13
C LEU A 316 4.02 36.77 26.74
N VAL A 317 3.64 36.04 25.69
CA VAL A 317 3.71 36.51 24.30
C VAL A 317 2.32 36.93 23.85
N ALA A 318 2.19 38.12 23.29
CA ALA A 318 0.92 38.59 22.73
C ALA A 318 0.52 37.69 21.53
N LEU A 319 -0.65 37.05 21.63
CA LEU A 319 -1.19 36.20 20.58
C LEU A 319 -1.80 37.05 19.46
N THR A 320 -1.56 36.64 18.22
CA THR A 320 -2.22 37.25 17.05
C THR A 320 -3.71 36.89 17.02
N HIS A 321 -4.51 37.67 16.29
CA HIS A 321 -5.95 37.38 16.12
C HIS A 321 -6.20 35.98 15.55
N LEU A 322 -5.35 35.50 14.63
CA LEU A 322 -5.46 34.16 14.07
C LEU A 322 -5.20 33.08 15.13
N GLN A 323 -4.15 33.25 15.94
CA GLN A 323 -3.82 32.33 17.04
C GLN A 323 -4.91 32.29 18.11
N VAL A 324 -5.49 33.44 18.45
CA VAL A 324 -6.64 33.51 19.36
C VAL A 324 -7.83 32.74 18.79
N ARG A 325 -8.13 32.91 17.49
CA ARG A 325 -9.21 32.19 16.81
C ARG A 325 -8.97 30.68 16.78
N GLU A 326 -7.76 30.26 16.45
CA GLU A 326 -7.37 28.84 16.41
C GLU A 326 -7.49 28.19 17.80
N LYS A 327 -7.03 28.87 18.85
CA LYS A 327 -7.23 28.43 20.24
C LYS A 327 -8.71 28.28 20.59
N LEU A 328 -9.51 29.31 20.33
CA LEU A 328 -10.94 29.31 20.64
C LEU A 328 -11.71 28.23 19.88
N TYR A 329 -11.21 27.80 18.73
CA TYR A 329 -11.80 26.73 17.94
C TYR A 329 -11.78 25.39 18.67
N TYR A 330 -10.64 25.03 19.28
CA TYR A 330 -10.46 23.77 20.01
C TYR A 330 -10.90 23.84 21.48
N THR A 331 -10.97 25.04 22.06
CA THR A 331 -11.38 25.19 23.46
C THR A 331 -12.89 25.02 23.60
N PRO A 332 -13.40 24.19 24.53
CA PRO A 332 -14.82 24.11 24.80
C PRO A 332 -15.36 25.45 25.30
N CYS A 333 -16.63 25.73 25.02
CA CYS A 333 -17.29 26.96 25.44
C CYS A 333 -17.28 27.08 26.97
N SER A 334 -16.83 28.22 27.50
CA SER A 334 -16.79 28.48 28.95
C SER A 334 -18.17 28.51 29.61
N GLY A 335 -19.23 28.80 28.86
CA GLY A 335 -20.61 28.85 29.38
C GLY A 335 -21.26 27.47 29.46
N CYS A 336 -21.28 26.72 28.35
CA CYS A 336 -22.02 25.46 28.25
C CYS A 336 -21.14 24.20 28.20
N GLY A 337 -19.82 24.33 28.18
CA GLY A 337 -18.86 23.22 28.10
C GLY A 337 -18.82 22.49 26.75
N ARG A 338 -19.65 22.91 25.78
CA ARG A 338 -19.79 22.26 24.47
C ARG A 338 -18.76 22.78 23.48
N ARG A 339 -18.51 22.03 22.40
CA ARG A 339 -17.53 22.42 21.37
C ARG A 339 -18.04 23.60 20.56
N SER A 340 -17.12 24.31 19.90
CA SER A 340 -17.43 25.51 19.11
C SER A 340 -18.43 25.24 17.97
N ASN A 341 -18.45 24.03 17.41
CA ASN A 341 -19.35 23.61 16.33
C ASN A 341 -20.68 22.97 16.83
N ASP A 342 -20.90 22.81 18.14
CA ASP A 342 -22.14 22.21 18.63
C ASP A 342 -23.34 23.14 18.32
N LEU A 343 -24.34 22.62 17.58
CA LEU A 343 -25.56 23.37 17.20
C LEU A 343 -26.33 23.94 18.41
N LEU A 344 -26.14 23.34 19.58
CA LEU A 344 -26.79 23.72 20.82
C LEU A 344 -25.96 24.71 21.65
N CYS A 345 -24.73 25.02 21.24
CA CYS A 345 -23.89 26.06 21.85
C CYS A 345 -24.31 27.44 21.33
N GLN A 346 -25.24 28.10 22.01
CA GLN A 346 -25.69 29.46 21.67
C GLN A 346 -24.99 30.57 22.46
N CYS A 347 -24.00 30.24 23.29
CA CYS A 347 -23.34 31.20 24.19
C CYS A 347 -22.63 32.36 23.47
N ALA A 348 -22.24 32.18 22.21
CA ALA A 348 -21.66 33.23 21.37
C ALA A 348 -22.71 33.97 20.49
N SER A 349 -23.95 33.49 20.47
CA SER A 349 -25.01 33.90 19.53
C SER A 349 -26.22 34.57 20.21
N GLY A 350 -26.29 34.60 21.55
CA GLY A 350 -27.46 35.04 22.31
C GLY A 350 -27.34 36.42 22.95
N ALA A 351 -28.42 37.19 22.87
CA ALA A 351 -28.63 38.58 23.30
C ALA A 351 -28.41 38.91 24.81
N THR A 352 -27.69 38.08 25.57
CA THR A 352 -27.43 38.26 27.01
C THR A 352 -25.98 38.00 27.42
N GLY A 353 -25.04 37.92 26.47
CA GLY A 353 -23.61 37.72 26.74
C GLY A 353 -22.77 38.93 26.37
N ASN A 354 -22.04 39.49 27.33
CA ASN A 354 -21.11 40.61 27.18
C ASN A 354 -19.82 40.28 26.38
N VAL A 355 -19.90 39.38 25.40
CA VAL A 355 -18.77 38.97 24.56
C VAL A 355 -19.18 39.13 23.10
N ARG A 356 -18.58 40.14 22.46
CA ARG A 356 -18.78 40.44 21.04
C ARG A 356 -18.46 39.20 20.21
N ARG A 357 -19.44 38.79 19.39
CA ARG A 357 -19.19 38.04 18.15
C ARG A 357 -18.00 38.72 17.45
N VAL A 358 -16.91 38.00 17.20
CA VAL A 358 -16.11 38.33 16.02
C VAL A 358 -17.04 37.97 14.87
N VAL A 359 -17.68 38.99 14.30
CA VAL A 359 -18.46 38.85 13.09
C VAL A 359 -17.52 38.26 12.04
N PHE A 360 -17.89 37.10 11.51
CA PHE A 360 -17.19 36.50 10.38
C PHE A 360 -17.62 37.29 9.14
N ASP A 361 -16.88 38.34 8.81
CA ASP A 361 -16.96 38.93 7.48
C ASP A 361 -16.25 37.98 6.51
N PHE A 362 -17.01 37.54 5.51
CA PHE A 362 -16.58 36.64 4.43
C PHE A 362 -15.73 37.35 3.39
#